data_AF-A0A0A1U2M4-F1
#
_entry.id   AF-A0A0A1U2M4-F1
#
_cell.length_a   1.000
_cell.length_b   1.000
_cell.length_c   1.000
_cell.angle_alpha   90.00
_cell.angle_beta   90.00
_cell.angle_gamma   90.00
#
_symmetry.space_group_name_H-M   'P 1'
#
loop_
_entity.id
_entity.type
_entity.pdbx_description
1 polymer ?
#
loop_
_entity_poly.entity_id
_entity_poly.type
_entity_poly.pdbx_seq_one_letter_code
_entity_poly.pdbx_strand_id
1 'polypeptide(L)'
;MTTDVMKQITWIDSSKFVFPMHLLKDKFTTKISALKMNGTNLEYLSQLPNIRKVVFDGEINFGRLEQIINEAHLTTLRCVVVYSQNVKKPYLEHIHQFCIKNNDIFVGIATKNCQIPMDVLERKVLNNLRCALYDYDNMGDYFKPKVINFENVNLKYDTLDSAVMNEIVEETTNSNIQTLHIEVAHNNMDKISLSCVKAKRIELFVTHGKTLKFTKCETLSDIYVNTKMCAVDLKTLLDIQSLERIEIKGNCILEKTTKEHYEVHMPEHYKSVVFHTKFALNTLFDYSQCYKTLQKIKMNTSDAEIDLFKFGELLDMEIESTSPTHCTLTLPNINRRPTTFNTKDYSRPYKATLVFKSKSAKLCVYNLRNLTEIDIEGDIDELDLSDCTLCEKLRVVSSAKETLITPQSFYQLYQLFDKTRSLASLYYNPICYSFILREIALKGNVNIKHNQLYFRVVFCVDVDTKIDIDSKYINQISFFGVRRLNFGDVNVQDKTEMEKQTKETFDIATKNRNIKIGKQTPKFKRIGNLFYFVAEHLTEDDKEDIKFDTNRKRKMGKSQQKTKHSKNMLCVEQQYDDHFINSEDEDVDSNNSECQ
;
A
#
# COMPACT_ATOMS: atom_id res chain seq x y z
N MET A 1 -6.12 -28.63 -5.15
CA MET A 1 -4.97 -27.72 -5.00
C MET A 1 -3.78 -28.33 -5.69
N THR A 2 -3.20 -27.64 -6.68
CA THR A 2 -2.00 -28.06 -7.39
C THR A 2 -0.73 -27.86 -6.54
N THR A 3 0.34 -28.57 -6.92
CA THR A 3 1.61 -28.62 -6.18
C THR A 3 2.30 -27.26 -6.06
N ASP A 4 2.05 -26.34 -6.99
CA ASP A 4 2.73 -25.04 -7.03
C ASP A 4 2.12 -24.00 -6.08
N VAL A 5 0.81 -24.04 -5.84
CA VAL A 5 0.18 -23.24 -4.77
C VAL A 5 0.75 -23.62 -3.40
N MET A 6 1.09 -24.89 -3.19
CA MET A 6 1.72 -25.37 -1.96
C MET A 6 3.16 -24.85 -1.77
N LYS A 7 3.88 -24.56 -2.86
CA LYS A 7 5.24 -23.99 -2.79
C LYS A 7 5.22 -22.53 -2.32
N GLN A 8 4.18 -21.77 -2.68
CA GLN A 8 4.05 -20.34 -2.33
C GLN A 8 3.76 -20.06 -0.85
N ILE A 9 3.19 -21.03 -0.10
CA ILE A 9 2.95 -20.87 1.34
C ILE A 9 4.29 -20.97 2.08
N THR A 10 4.86 -19.83 2.47
CA THR A 10 6.14 -19.76 3.20
C THR A 10 5.98 -20.04 4.70
N TRP A 11 4.85 -19.65 5.29
CA TRP A 11 4.50 -19.94 6.68
C TRP A 11 2.98 -20.00 6.91
N ILE A 12 2.57 -20.57 8.04
CA ILE A 12 1.19 -20.79 8.47
C ILE A 12 1.04 -20.37 9.94
N ASP A 13 0.16 -19.41 10.22
CA ASP A 13 -0.33 -19.08 11.57
C ASP A 13 -1.74 -19.64 11.76
N SER A 14 -1.84 -20.68 12.58
CA SER A 14 -3.08 -21.31 13.05
C SER A 14 -3.36 -21.02 14.53
N SER A 15 -2.76 -19.99 15.13
CA SER A 15 -2.89 -19.68 16.57
C SER A 15 -4.29 -19.22 17.01
N LYS A 16 -5.21 -19.01 16.05
CA LYS A 16 -6.63 -18.68 16.31
C LYS A 16 -7.56 -19.90 16.34
N PHE A 17 -7.15 -21.06 15.80
CA PHE A 17 -8.03 -22.23 15.64
C PHE A 17 -7.34 -23.48 16.18
N VAL A 18 -8.04 -24.26 17.02
CA VAL A 18 -7.50 -25.52 17.56
C VAL A 18 -7.23 -26.47 16.39
N PHE A 19 -5.96 -26.75 16.13
CA PHE A 19 -5.53 -27.54 14.99
C PHE A 19 -5.44 -29.04 15.38
N PRO A 20 -6.17 -29.94 14.70
CA PRO A 20 -6.05 -31.38 14.90
C PRO A 20 -4.74 -31.89 14.29
N MET A 21 -3.67 -31.96 15.10
CA MET A 21 -2.31 -32.31 14.66
C MET A 21 -2.21 -33.60 13.83
N HIS A 22 -3.06 -34.60 14.10
CA HIS A 22 -3.10 -35.86 13.34
C HIS A 22 -3.57 -35.71 11.88
N LEU A 23 -4.13 -34.55 11.49
CA LEU A 23 -4.48 -34.22 10.11
C LEU A 23 -3.38 -33.44 9.38
N LEU A 24 -2.27 -33.11 10.06
CA LEU A 24 -1.13 -32.45 9.44
C LEU A 24 -0.38 -33.43 8.54
N LYS A 25 -0.22 -33.08 7.26
CA LYS A 25 0.65 -33.83 6.35
C LYS A 25 2.08 -33.29 6.49
N ASP A 26 3.07 -34.18 6.55
CA ASP A 26 4.49 -33.87 6.80
C ASP A 26 5.03 -32.67 5.98
N LYS A 27 4.62 -32.54 4.71
CA LYS A 27 4.98 -31.41 3.83
C LYS A 27 4.55 -30.01 4.31
N PHE A 28 3.77 -29.92 5.39
CA PHE A 28 3.34 -28.67 6.02
C PHE A 28 4.00 -28.41 7.37
N THR A 29 4.65 -29.40 8.01
CA THR A 29 5.22 -29.23 9.36
C THR A 29 6.25 -28.11 9.41
N THR A 30 7.12 -28.05 8.40
CA THR A 30 8.13 -27.00 8.20
C THR A 30 7.55 -25.62 7.91
N LYS A 31 6.25 -25.53 7.58
CA LYS A 31 5.56 -24.26 7.29
C LYS A 31 4.77 -23.73 8.49
N ILE A 32 4.51 -24.52 9.53
CA ILE A 32 3.78 -24.01 10.72
C ILE A 32 4.70 -23.12 11.55
N SER A 33 4.42 -21.82 11.54
CA SER A 33 5.10 -20.83 12.39
C SER A 33 4.31 -20.53 13.66
N ALA A 34 2.99 -20.77 13.66
CA ALA A 34 2.17 -20.66 14.87
C ALA A 34 0.95 -21.59 14.83
N LEU A 35 0.51 -22.08 15.99
CA LEU A 35 -0.66 -22.97 16.09
C LEU A 35 -1.40 -22.84 17.43
N LYS A 36 -2.67 -23.27 17.46
CA LYS A 36 -3.39 -23.58 18.71
C LYS A 36 -3.63 -25.09 18.82
N MET A 37 -3.43 -25.69 19.99
CA MET A 37 -3.63 -27.12 20.23
C MET A 37 -4.14 -27.38 21.66
N ASN A 38 -4.63 -28.59 21.94
CA ASN A 38 -4.96 -29.00 23.30
C ASN A 38 -3.69 -29.34 24.08
N GLY A 39 -3.67 -29.08 25.40
CA GLY A 39 -2.50 -29.36 26.25
C GLY A 39 -2.03 -30.82 26.26
N THR A 40 -2.94 -31.77 26.02
CA THR A 40 -2.64 -33.21 25.87
C THR A 40 -1.82 -33.56 24.62
N ASN A 41 -1.76 -32.64 23.64
CA ASN A 41 -1.10 -32.87 22.35
C ASN A 41 0.34 -32.30 22.32
N LEU A 42 0.94 -32.07 23.49
CA LEU A 42 2.24 -31.42 23.65
C LEU A 42 3.36 -32.09 22.83
N GLU A 43 3.40 -33.43 22.79
CA GLU A 43 4.43 -34.21 22.07
C GLU A 43 4.51 -33.90 20.58
N TYR A 44 3.40 -33.49 19.94
CA TYR A 44 3.37 -33.18 18.51
C TYR A 44 4.19 -31.92 18.15
N LEU A 45 4.63 -31.11 19.13
CA LEU A 45 5.56 -30.00 18.87
C LEU A 45 6.92 -30.47 18.37
N SER A 46 7.36 -31.69 18.72
CA SER A 46 8.59 -32.30 18.21
C SER A 46 8.65 -32.40 16.69
N GLN A 47 7.48 -32.42 16.03
CA GLN A 47 7.35 -32.53 14.59
C GLN A 47 7.47 -31.19 13.85
N LEU A 48 7.57 -30.05 14.57
CA LEU A 48 7.41 -28.70 14.02
C LEU A 48 8.68 -27.83 14.19
N PRO A 49 9.72 -28.01 13.36
CA PRO A 49 11.03 -27.38 13.58
C PRO A 49 11.03 -25.85 13.50
N ASN A 50 10.04 -25.25 12.81
CA ASN A 50 9.94 -23.80 12.58
C ASN A 50 8.89 -23.10 13.46
N ILE A 51 8.40 -23.77 14.51
CA ILE A 51 7.36 -23.24 15.39
C ILE A 51 7.87 -22.03 16.20
N ARG A 52 7.21 -20.87 16.05
CA ARG A 52 7.55 -19.62 16.77
C ARG A 52 6.59 -19.31 17.91
N LYS A 53 5.32 -19.68 17.77
CA LYS A 53 4.26 -19.43 18.75
C LYS A 53 3.34 -20.64 18.92
N VAL A 54 3.13 -21.09 20.15
CA VAL A 54 2.14 -22.13 20.47
C VAL A 54 1.09 -21.57 21.42
N VAL A 55 -0.17 -21.91 21.18
CA VAL A 55 -1.29 -21.56 22.03
C VAL A 55 -1.96 -22.85 22.51
N PHE A 56 -2.05 -23.04 23.81
CA PHE A 56 -2.64 -24.23 24.42
C PHE A 56 -4.05 -23.95 24.92
N ASP A 57 -4.97 -24.84 24.59
CA ASP A 57 -6.27 -24.98 25.24
C ASP A 57 -6.14 -26.04 26.34
N GLY A 58 -6.25 -25.63 27.59
CA GLY A 58 -5.97 -26.43 28.78
C GLY A 58 -4.54 -26.31 29.32
N GLU A 59 -4.32 -26.83 30.54
CA GLU A 59 -3.02 -26.87 31.21
C GLU A 59 -2.01 -27.78 30.47
N ILE A 60 -0.71 -27.48 30.61
CA ILE A 60 0.41 -28.24 30.03
C ILE A 60 1.49 -28.56 31.06
N ASN A 61 2.21 -29.66 30.85
CA ASN A 61 3.41 -29.93 31.63
C ASN A 61 4.62 -29.15 31.06
N PHE A 62 4.97 -28.03 31.70
CA PHE A 62 6.12 -27.21 31.30
C PHE A 62 7.48 -27.93 31.41
N GLY A 63 7.63 -28.91 32.30
CA GLY A 63 8.83 -29.75 32.37
C GLY A 63 8.96 -30.66 31.15
N ARG A 64 7.85 -31.21 30.63
CA ARG A 64 7.86 -31.97 29.37
C ARG A 64 8.05 -31.07 28.15
N LEU A 65 7.52 -29.84 28.18
CA LEU A 65 7.80 -28.84 27.14
C LEU A 65 9.30 -28.50 27.07
N GLU A 66 9.97 -28.31 28.22
CA GLU A 66 11.42 -28.11 28.29
C GLU A 66 12.19 -29.27 27.64
N GLN A 67 11.80 -30.52 27.95
CA GLN A 67 12.38 -31.71 27.31
C GLN A 67 12.18 -31.70 25.79
N ILE A 68 10.97 -31.45 25.29
CA ILE A 68 10.68 -31.44 23.85
C ILE A 68 11.46 -30.33 23.11
N ILE A 69 11.60 -29.14 23.71
CA ILE A 69 12.40 -28.04 23.14
C ILE A 69 13.86 -28.48 22.95
N ASN A 70 14.41 -29.20 23.92
CA ASN A 70 15.78 -29.71 23.89
C ASN A 70 15.94 -30.90 22.94
N GLU A 71 15.04 -31.90 23.01
CA GLU A 71 15.03 -33.13 22.20
C GLU A 71 14.84 -32.83 20.70
N ALA A 72 13.95 -31.91 20.35
CA ALA A 72 13.62 -31.56 18.96
C ALA A 72 14.29 -30.25 18.48
N HIS A 73 15.20 -29.67 19.27
CA HIS A 73 15.92 -28.43 18.97
C HIS A 73 15.01 -27.27 18.46
N LEU A 74 13.93 -26.97 19.19
CA LEU A 74 12.91 -25.96 18.84
C LEU A 74 13.41 -24.52 19.03
N THR A 75 14.59 -24.20 18.49
CA THR A 75 15.31 -22.93 18.62
C THR A 75 14.56 -21.70 18.11
N THR A 76 13.50 -21.89 17.32
CA THR A 76 12.65 -20.82 16.78
C THR A 76 11.47 -20.44 17.70
N LEU A 77 11.18 -21.23 18.74
CA LEU A 77 10.07 -20.97 19.66
C LEU A 77 10.36 -19.73 20.52
N ARG A 78 9.43 -18.77 20.52
CA ARG A 78 9.56 -17.49 21.26
C ARG A 78 8.32 -17.13 22.06
N CYS A 79 7.19 -17.80 21.84
CA CYS A 79 5.94 -17.49 22.53
C CYS A 79 5.13 -18.76 22.85
N VAL A 80 4.72 -18.90 24.10
CA VAL A 80 3.80 -19.93 24.57
C VAL A 80 2.64 -19.23 25.28
N VAL A 81 1.41 -19.49 24.86
CA VAL A 81 0.20 -18.98 25.53
C VAL A 81 -0.60 -20.16 26.05
N VAL A 82 -1.10 -20.09 27.27
CA VAL A 82 -1.91 -21.16 27.90
C VAL A 82 -3.25 -20.58 28.33
N TYR A 83 -4.34 -21.14 27.79
CA TYR A 83 -5.70 -20.91 28.29
C TYR A 83 -6.03 -21.98 29.33
N SER A 84 -6.21 -21.59 30.59
CA SER A 84 -6.70 -22.51 31.64
C SER A 84 -8.01 -22.02 32.25
N GLN A 85 -8.85 -22.95 32.72
CA GLN A 85 -10.02 -22.61 33.51
C GLN A 85 -9.65 -22.08 34.90
N ASN A 86 -8.59 -22.63 35.51
CA ASN A 86 -8.09 -22.23 36.83
C ASN A 86 -6.56 -22.24 36.84
N VAL A 87 -5.92 -21.38 37.63
CA VAL A 87 -4.48 -21.47 37.92
C VAL A 87 -4.27 -21.65 39.42
N LYS A 88 -3.49 -22.68 39.79
CA LYS A 88 -3.09 -23.00 41.17
C LYS A 88 -1.63 -22.63 41.41
N LYS A 89 -1.27 -22.29 42.65
CA LYS A 89 0.08 -21.86 43.03
C LYS A 89 1.21 -22.82 42.58
N PRO A 90 1.13 -24.15 42.78
CA PRO A 90 2.20 -25.07 42.33
C PRO A 90 2.39 -25.09 40.80
N TYR A 91 1.32 -24.84 40.05
CA TYR A 91 1.39 -24.76 38.58
C TYR A 91 2.15 -23.51 38.13
N LEU A 92 1.90 -22.37 38.78
CA LEU A 92 2.63 -21.12 38.53
C LEU A 92 4.13 -21.25 38.90
N GLU A 93 4.45 -21.96 39.98
CA GLU A 93 5.85 -22.20 40.40
C GLU A 93 6.65 -22.99 39.34
N HIS A 94 6.06 -24.02 38.72
CA HIS A 94 6.70 -24.72 37.59
C HIS A 94 6.90 -23.81 36.37
N ILE A 95 5.96 -22.89 36.10
CA ILE A 95 6.09 -21.92 35.00
C ILE A 95 7.21 -20.92 35.27
N HIS A 96 7.36 -20.45 36.51
CA HIS A 96 8.47 -19.58 36.91
C HIS A 96 9.82 -20.28 36.67
N GLN A 97 9.96 -21.54 37.09
CA GLN A 97 11.18 -22.32 36.86
C GLN A 97 11.50 -22.48 35.37
N PHE A 98 10.49 -22.77 34.53
CA PHE A 98 10.64 -22.83 33.09
C PHE A 98 11.10 -21.49 32.50
N CYS A 99 10.47 -20.38 32.90
CA CYS A 99 10.77 -19.04 32.38
C CYS A 99 12.17 -18.55 32.75
N ILE A 100 12.69 -18.91 33.93
CA ILE A 100 14.06 -18.58 34.39
C ILE A 100 15.11 -19.28 33.51
N LYS A 101 14.87 -20.54 33.14
CA LYS A 101 15.76 -21.30 32.25
C LYS A 101 15.65 -20.86 30.78
N ASN A 102 14.46 -20.46 30.34
CA ASN A 102 14.13 -20.15 28.96
C ASN A 102 13.81 -18.66 28.78
N ASN A 103 14.79 -17.79 29.05
CA ASN A 103 14.58 -16.32 29.05
C ASN A 103 14.09 -15.77 27.69
N ASP A 104 14.45 -16.42 26.58
CA ASP A 104 14.02 -16.03 25.22
C ASP A 104 12.57 -16.44 24.87
N ILE A 105 11.92 -17.26 25.71
CA ILE A 105 10.55 -17.71 25.51
C ILE A 105 9.62 -16.88 26.39
N PHE A 106 8.74 -16.12 25.76
CA PHE A 106 7.64 -15.44 26.44
C PHE A 106 6.51 -16.41 26.76
N VAL A 107 6.09 -16.46 28.03
CA VAL A 107 4.94 -17.26 28.50
C VAL A 107 3.79 -16.35 28.90
N GLY A 108 2.63 -16.55 28.27
CA GLY A 108 1.36 -15.91 28.62
C GLY A 108 0.37 -16.92 29.20
N ILE A 109 -0.27 -16.57 30.32
CA ILE A 109 -1.31 -17.40 30.95
C ILE A 109 -2.61 -16.60 31.00
N ALA A 110 -3.66 -17.07 30.33
CA ALA A 110 -5.00 -16.52 30.43
C ALA A 110 -5.87 -17.47 31.25
N THR A 111 -6.44 -17.00 32.36
CA THR A 111 -7.22 -17.86 33.26
C THR A 111 -8.62 -17.34 33.56
N LYS A 112 -9.62 -18.23 33.56
CA LYS A 112 -11.02 -17.87 33.83
C LYS A 112 -11.25 -17.50 35.29
N ASN A 113 -10.72 -18.29 36.22
CA ASN A 113 -10.69 -17.94 37.63
C ASN A 113 -9.25 -18.06 38.15
N CYS A 114 -8.85 -17.20 39.09
CA CYS A 114 -7.60 -17.40 39.81
C CYS A 114 -7.84 -17.54 41.31
N GLN A 115 -7.18 -18.52 41.92
CA GLN A 115 -7.10 -18.69 43.37
C GLN A 115 -5.85 -18.00 43.96
N ILE A 116 -5.12 -17.25 43.12
CA ILE A 116 -3.92 -16.49 43.47
C ILE A 116 -4.31 -14.99 43.42
N PRO A 117 -3.95 -14.17 44.43
CA PRO A 117 -4.17 -12.73 44.38
C PRO A 117 -3.56 -12.08 43.14
N MET A 118 -4.27 -11.14 42.52
CA MET A 118 -3.81 -10.47 41.29
C MET A 118 -2.47 -9.74 41.48
N ASP A 119 -2.19 -9.19 42.67
CA ASP A 119 -0.90 -8.56 42.96
C ASP A 119 0.27 -9.55 42.97
N VAL A 120 0.02 -10.84 43.20
CA VAL A 120 1.04 -11.90 43.10
C VAL A 120 1.26 -12.32 41.64
N LEU A 121 0.24 -12.18 40.78
CA LEU A 121 0.33 -12.42 39.32
C LEU A 121 0.96 -11.24 38.56
N GLU A 122 0.69 -10.01 38.99
CA GLU A 122 1.13 -8.77 38.34
C GLU A 122 2.48 -8.25 38.85
N ARG A 123 2.98 -8.77 39.98
CA ARG A 123 4.36 -8.50 40.44
C ARG A 123 5.34 -8.87 39.34
N LYS A 124 6.19 -7.90 38.98
CA LYS A 124 7.18 -7.93 37.89
C LYS A 124 8.37 -8.89 38.16
N VAL A 125 8.11 -10.14 38.56
CA VAL A 125 9.17 -11.08 39.00
C VAL A 125 9.99 -11.61 37.83
N LEU A 126 9.41 -11.75 36.63
CA LEU A 126 10.11 -12.15 35.40
C LEU A 126 9.65 -11.31 34.21
N ASN A 127 10.57 -10.91 33.33
CA ASN A 127 10.24 -10.06 32.18
C ASN A 127 9.53 -10.80 31.03
N ASN A 128 9.69 -12.12 30.97
CA ASN A 128 9.14 -13.02 29.95
C ASN A 128 7.85 -13.75 30.40
N LEU A 129 7.30 -13.46 31.58
CA LEU A 129 6.04 -14.07 32.05
C LEU A 129 4.95 -13.01 32.21
N ARG A 130 3.71 -13.33 31.77
CA ARG A 130 2.49 -12.57 32.10
C ARG A 130 1.34 -13.53 32.40
N CYS A 131 0.53 -13.19 33.40
CA CYS A 131 -0.78 -13.81 33.64
C CYS A 131 -1.87 -12.74 33.57
N ALA A 132 -3.04 -13.06 33.03
CA ALA A 132 -4.22 -12.19 33.07
C ALA A 132 -5.50 -13.01 33.26
N LEU A 133 -6.54 -12.35 33.78
CA LEU A 133 -7.89 -12.89 33.82
C LEU A 133 -8.53 -12.87 32.43
N TYR A 134 -9.57 -13.68 32.24
CA TYR A 134 -10.14 -13.99 30.93
C TYR A 134 -11.06 -12.87 30.39
N ASP A 135 -10.48 -11.73 30.01
CA ASP A 135 -11.17 -10.64 29.28
C ASP A 135 -11.31 -10.99 27.79
N TYR A 136 -12.50 -11.45 27.39
CA TYR A 136 -12.79 -11.88 26.01
C TYR A 136 -12.55 -10.80 24.95
N ASP A 137 -12.65 -9.51 25.30
CA ASP A 137 -12.70 -8.43 24.31
C ASP A 137 -11.29 -7.89 23.94
N ASN A 138 -10.28 -8.05 24.80
CA ASN A 138 -8.94 -7.45 24.62
C ASN A 138 -7.77 -8.47 24.56
N MET A 139 -8.04 -9.78 24.56
CA MET A 139 -7.05 -10.87 24.67
C MET A 139 -5.85 -10.81 23.71
N GLY A 140 -6.04 -10.31 22.49
CA GLY A 140 -4.99 -10.28 21.46
C GLY A 140 -3.79 -9.40 21.82
N ASP A 141 -3.98 -8.44 22.74
CA ASP A 141 -2.98 -7.44 23.10
C ASP A 141 -2.28 -7.72 24.43
N TYR A 142 -2.96 -8.36 25.40
CA TYR A 142 -2.41 -8.66 26.72
C TYR A 142 -1.14 -9.54 26.69
N PHE A 143 -1.13 -10.55 25.83
CA PHE A 143 -0.04 -11.55 25.73
C PHE A 143 0.90 -11.31 24.55
N LYS A 144 1.05 -10.06 24.13
CA LYS A 144 2.19 -9.66 23.31
C LYS A 144 3.47 -9.68 24.17
N PRO A 145 4.60 -10.19 23.66
CA PRO A 145 5.89 -10.04 24.33
C PRO A 145 6.11 -8.58 24.73
N LYS A 146 6.76 -8.32 25.87
CA LYS A 146 7.25 -6.97 26.14
C LYS A 146 8.07 -6.53 24.93
N VAL A 147 7.74 -5.38 24.36
CA VAL A 147 8.58 -4.71 23.39
C VAL A 147 9.96 -4.63 24.04
N ILE A 148 10.98 -5.21 23.39
CA ILE A 148 12.36 -4.89 23.73
C ILE A 148 12.43 -3.38 23.53
N ASN A 149 12.60 -2.63 24.62
CA ASN A 149 12.77 -1.18 24.54
C ASN A 149 14.06 -0.97 23.75
N PHE A 150 13.91 -0.71 22.46
CA PHE A 150 15.03 -0.31 21.66
C PHE A 150 15.24 1.18 21.86
N GLU A 151 16.46 1.56 22.18
CA GLU A 151 16.81 2.95 22.43
C GLU A 151 17.20 3.63 21.12
N ASN A 152 16.95 4.94 21.05
CA ASN A 152 17.52 5.80 20.02
C ASN A 152 18.65 6.58 20.69
N VAL A 153 19.87 6.41 20.21
CA VAL A 153 21.08 7.02 20.78
C VAL A 153 21.53 8.13 19.84
N ASN A 154 21.76 9.33 20.39
CA ASN A 154 22.17 10.51 19.63
C ASN A 154 23.54 10.97 20.12
N LEU A 155 24.56 10.86 19.28
CA LEU A 155 25.94 11.22 19.57
C LEU A 155 26.38 12.40 18.70
N LYS A 156 27.23 13.26 19.26
CA LYS A 156 27.72 14.46 18.57
C LYS A 156 29.20 14.68 18.85
N TYR A 157 29.98 14.79 17.78
CA TYR A 157 31.44 14.94 17.84
C TYR A 157 31.94 16.02 16.85
N ASP A 158 33.04 16.68 17.19
CA ASP A 158 33.65 17.66 16.28
C ASP A 158 34.38 16.95 15.12
N THR A 159 35.11 15.87 15.40
CA THR A 159 35.84 15.09 14.38
C THR A 159 35.51 13.61 14.51
N LEU A 160 35.27 12.95 13.38
CA LEU A 160 35.21 11.50 13.28
C LEU A 160 36.61 10.95 12.98
N ASP A 161 37.16 10.20 13.92
CA ASP A 161 38.43 9.48 13.81
C ASP A 161 38.35 8.09 14.50
N SER A 162 39.47 7.38 14.55
CA SER A 162 39.53 6.04 15.15
C SER A 162 39.28 6.01 16.66
N ALA A 163 39.53 7.09 17.39
CA ALA A 163 39.26 7.15 18.83
C ALA A 163 37.76 7.32 19.08
N VAL A 164 37.13 8.26 18.39
CA VAL A 164 35.67 8.48 18.43
C VAL A 164 34.91 7.24 17.94
N MET A 165 35.39 6.53 16.92
CA MET A 165 34.78 5.27 16.51
C MET A 165 34.86 4.16 17.56
N ASN A 166 35.93 4.10 18.37
CA ASN A 166 36.02 3.13 19.46
C ASN A 166 35.03 3.48 20.58
N GLU A 167 34.87 4.77 20.92
CA GLU A 167 33.89 5.26 21.88
C GLU A 167 32.45 4.85 21.47
N ILE A 168 32.08 5.10 20.20
CA ILE A 168 30.79 4.67 19.62
C ILE A 168 30.59 3.15 19.72
N VAL A 169 31.64 2.35 19.52
CA VAL A 169 31.57 0.89 19.66
C VAL A 169 31.37 0.48 21.12
N GLU A 170 32.08 1.10 22.06
CA GLU A 170 31.94 0.82 23.49
C GLU A 170 30.52 1.13 24.00
N GLU A 171 29.95 2.29 23.66
CA GLU A 171 28.58 2.68 24.02
C GLU A 171 27.51 1.77 23.41
N THR A 172 27.73 1.27 22.19
CA THR A 172 26.76 0.40 21.49
C THR A 172 26.89 -1.08 21.86
N THR A 173 28.01 -1.51 22.44
CA THR A 173 28.34 -2.95 22.64
C THR A 173 27.31 -3.73 23.49
N ASN A 174 26.66 -3.09 24.47
CA ASN A 174 25.72 -3.76 25.39
C ASN A 174 24.26 -3.27 25.24
N SER A 175 23.97 -2.51 24.19
CA SER A 175 22.73 -1.72 24.06
C SER A 175 21.86 -2.24 22.92
N ASN A 176 20.54 -2.36 23.13
CA ASN A 176 19.59 -2.73 22.08
C ASN A 176 19.17 -1.48 21.29
N ILE A 177 19.99 -1.02 20.35
CA ILE A 177 19.75 0.26 19.66
C ILE A 177 18.88 0.06 18.41
N GLN A 178 17.76 0.78 18.32
CA GLN A 178 16.96 0.85 17.09
C GLN A 178 17.66 1.76 16.08
N THR A 179 18.01 2.97 16.54
CA THR A 179 18.59 4.02 15.71
C THR A 179 19.78 4.63 16.44
N LEU A 180 20.95 4.57 15.81
CA LEU A 180 22.13 5.31 16.26
C LEU A 180 22.32 6.51 15.34
N HIS A 181 22.11 7.71 15.88
CA HIS A 181 22.29 8.98 15.18
C HIS A 181 23.64 9.58 15.58
N ILE A 182 24.48 9.87 14.58
CA ILE A 182 25.84 10.39 14.76
C ILE A 182 25.95 11.69 13.97
N GLU A 183 26.07 12.83 14.66
CA GLU A 183 26.36 14.12 14.04
C GLU A 183 27.85 14.45 14.21
N VAL A 184 28.56 14.58 13.09
CA VAL A 184 30.00 14.91 13.05
C VAL A 184 30.25 16.16 12.21
N ALA A 185 31.03 17.10 12.75
CA ALA A 185 31.39 18.29 11.96
C ALA A 185 32.38 17.92 10.84
N HIS A 186 33.47 17.22 11.17
CA HIS A 186 34.54 16.84 10.23
C HIS A 186 34.79 15.32 10.18
N ASN A 187 34.82 14.70 8.99
CA ASN A 187 35.33 13.33 8.82
C ASN A 187 36.83 13.32 8.49
N ASN A 188 37.66 12.73 9.37
CA ASN A 188 39.09 12.50 9.11
C ASN A 188 39.42 11.02 8.77
N MET A 189 38.45 10.10 8.84
CA MET A 189 38.67 8.70 8.52
C MET A 189 38.77 8.47 7.00
N ASP A 190 39.74 7.65 6.59
CA ASP A 190 39.85 7.15 5.20
C ASP A 190 38.89 5.98 4.92
N LYS A 191 38.50 5.24 5.99
CA LYS A 191 37.55 4.14 5.99
C LYS A 191 36.80 4.11 7.32
N ILE A 192 35.48 3.98 7.27
CA ILE A 192 34.56 3.91 8.42
C ILE A 192 34.12 2.47 8.57
N SER A 193 34.46 1.82 9.69
CA SER A 193 33.97 0.47 10.00
C SER A 193 32.77 0.52 10.91
N LEU A 194 31.66 -0.07 10.45
CA LEU A 194 30.45 -0.25 11.24
C LEU A 194 30.31 -1.69 11.75
N SER A 195 31.33 -2.54 11.58
CA SER A 195 31.29 -3.98 11.90
C SER A 195 30.97 -4.30 13.36
N CYS A 196 31.38 -3.42 14.28
CA CYS A 196 31.22 -3.61 15.72
C CYS A 196 30.05 -2.83 16.32
N VAL A 197 29.31 -2.05 15.50
CA VAL A 197 28.21 -1.21 15.96
C VAL A 197 26.91 -2.02 16.00
N LYS A 198 26.29 -2.13 17.18
CA LYS A 198 25.05 -2.90 17.38
C LYS A 198 23.80 -2.01 17.29
N ALA A 199 23.52 -1.50 16.09
CA ALA A 199 22.30 -0.76 15.80
C ALA A 199 21.59 -1.33 14.55
N LYS A 200 20.25 -1.35 14.55
CA LYS A 200 19.51 -1.78 13.34
C LYS A 200 19.60 -0.74 12.21
N ARG A 201 19.49 0.54 12.58
CA ARG A 201 19.61 1.71 11.71
C ARG A 201 20.74 2.62 12.21
N ILE A 202 21.57 3.10 11.29
CA ILE A 202 22.58 4.14 11.57
C ILE A 202 22.22 5.39 10.76
N GLU A 203 22.23 6.54 11.40
CA GLU A 203 22.05 7.84 10.76
C GLU A 203 23.32 8.69 10.92
N LEU A 204 24.08 8.88 9.85
CA LEU A 204 25.35 9.59 9.87
C LEU A 204 25.21 10.96 9.19
N PHE A 205 25.36 12.03 9.96
CA PHE A 205 25.28 13.41 9.51
C PHE A 205 26.68 14.03 9.51
N VAL A 206 27.23 14.35 8.33
CA VAL A 206 28.61 14.86 8.19
C VAL A 206 28.63 16.21 7.49
N THR A 207 29.20 17.23 8.13
CA THR A 207 29.25 18.56 7.51
C THR A 207 30.36 18.66 6.45
N HIS A 208 31.58 18.24 6.74
CA HIS A 208 32.71 18.32 5.80
C HIS A 208 33.79 17.25 6.10
N GLY A 209 34.85 17.20 5.29
CA GLY A 209 36.00 16.30 5.50
C GLY A 209 36.24 15.33 4.35
N LYS A 210 36.94 14.23 4.63
CA LYS A 210 37.27 13.19 3.65
C LYS A 210 36.01 12.46 3.16
N THR A 211 36.14 11.83 1.98
CA THR A 211 35.10 10.95 1.40
C THR A 211 34.70 9.85 2.39
N LEU A 212 33.40 9.66 2.60
CA LEU A 212 32.88 8.58 3.43
C LEU A 212 32.98 7.27 2.67
N LYS A 213 33.90 6.40 3.10
CA LYS A 213 34.10 5.04 2.57
C LYS A 213 33.78 4.04 3.65
N PHE A 214 32.85 3.13 3.41
CA PHE A 214 32.45 2.14 4.41
C PHE A 214 33.24 0.84 4.24
N THR A 215 33.36 0.06 5.32
CA THR A 215 33.84 -1.33 5.23
C THR A 215 32.71 -2.31 5.53
N LYS A 216 32.93 -3.58 5.20
CA LYS A 216 31.95 -4.65 5.43
C LYS A 216 31.43 -4.63 6.87
N CYS A 217 30.12 -4.78 6.99
CA CYS A 217 29.37 -4.97 8.22
C CYS A 217 28.42 -6.16 8.02
N GLU A 218 28.11 -6.88 9.09
CA GLU A 218 27.28 -8.09 9.08
C GLU A 218 25.89 -7.89 9.71
N THR A 219 25.74 -6.83 10.53
CA THR A 219 24.55 -6.60 11.38
C THR A 219 23.69 -5.42 10.93
N LEU A 220 24.25 -4.48 10.17
CA LEU A 220 23.57 -3.24 9.80
C LEU A 220 22.55 -3.48 8.68
N SER A 221 21.27 -3.22 8.97
CA SER A 221 20.16 -3.43 8.03
C SER A 221 19.69 -2.16 7.31
N ASP A 222 19.92 -0.99 7.88
CA ASP A 222 19.44 0.31 7.38
C ASP A 222 20.48 1.41 7.64
N ILE A 223 20.79 2.23 6.63
CA ILE A 223 21.67 3.38 6.80
C ILE A 223 21.11 4.63 6.13
N TYR A 224 21.13 5.72 6.87
CA TYR A 224 20.87 7.07 6.41
C TYR A 224 22.17 7.87 6.46
N VAL A 225 22.58 8.48 5.35
CA VAL A 225 23.80 9.31 5.28
C VAL A 225 23.45 10.69 4.72
N ASN A 226 23.72 11.74 5.48
CA ASN A 226 23.45 13.12 5.10
C ASN A 226 24.75 13.94 5.12
N THR A 227 25.18 14.44 3.97
CA THR A 227 26.43 15.18 3.82
C THR A 227 26.22 16.55 3.17
N LYS A 228 27.06 17.53 3.56
CA LYS A 228 27.09 18.86 2.92
C LYS A 228 28.29 19.04 2.00
N MET A 229 29.51 18.86 2.51
CA MET A 229 30.76 19.15 1.80
C MET A 229 31.74 17.95 1.75
N CYS A 230 31.26 16.75 2.04
CA CYS A 230 31.99 15.49 1.78
C CYS A 230 31.14 14.56 0.90
N ALA A 231 31.80 13.74 0.08
CA ALA A 231 31.13 12.78 -0.79
C ALA A 231 31.02 11.40 -0.13
N VAL A 232 30.03 10.61 -0.55
CA VAL A 232 29.86 9.20 -0.18
C VAL A 232 30.38 8.31 -1.32
N ASP A 233 31.28 7.37 -1.02
CA ASP A 233 31.74 6.37 -1.99
C ASP A 233 30.70 5.25 -2.11
N LEU A 234 29.82 5.36 -3.12
CA LEU A 234 28.62 4.53 -3.21
C LEU A 234 28.95 3.04 -3.36
N LYS A 235 30.04 2.70 -4.05
CA LYS A 235 30.52 1.31 -4.19
C LYS A 235 30.73 0.66 -2.83
N THR A 236 31.46 1.34 -1.94
CA THR A 236 31.78 0.82 -0.60
C THR A 236 30.55 0.61 0.29
N LEU A 237 29.45 1.33 0.01
CA LEU A 237 28.17 1.16 0.70
C LEU A 237 27.39 -0.04 0.13
N LEU A 238 27.34 -0.17 -1.20
CA LEU A 238 26.63 -1.26 -1.88
C LEU A 238 27.30 -2.63 -1.66
N ASP A 239 28.62 -2.67 -1.45
CA ASP A 239 29.37 -3.87 -1.09
C ASP A 239 28.99 -4.49 0.28
N ILE A 240 28.13 -3.83 1.08
CA ILE A 240 27.67 -4.32 2.39
C ILE A 240 26.48 -5.28 2.23
N GLN A 241 26.74 -6.57 2.41
CA GLN A 241 25.75 -7.64 2.21
C GLN A 241 24.62 -7.71 3.26
N SER A 242 24.79 -7.11 4.44
CA SER A 242 23.72 -7.04 5.46
C SER A 242 22.68 -5.95 5.19
N LEU A 243 23.02 -4.99 4.32
CA LEU A 243 22.34 -3.71 4.20
C LEU A 243 21.13 -3.81 3.28
N GLU A 244 19.92 -3.80 3.84
CA GLU A 244 18.68 -3.90 3.07
C GLU A 244 18.14 -2.54 2.62
N ARG A 245 18.59 -1.44 3.23
CA ARG A 245 18.04 -0.09 3.03
C ARG A 245 19.14 0.96 3.02
N ILE A 246 19.14 1.80 1.99
CA ILE A 246 20.00 2.99 1.91
C ILE A 246 19.17 4.25 1.65
N GLU A 247 19.52 5.31 2.37
CA GLU A 247 19.07 6.66 2.08
C GLU A 247 20.27 7.62 2.12
N ILE A 248 20.56 8.31 1.01
CA ILE A 248 21.66 9.27 0.92
C ILE A 248 21.14 10.64 0.54
N LYS A 249 21.54 11.67 1.30
CA LYS A 249 21.29 13.08 1.04
C LYS A 249 22.61 13.84 1.04
N GLY A 250 23.24 13.95 -0.12
CA GLY A 250 24.57 14.54 -0.24
C GLY A 250 25.14 14.36 -1.64
N ASN A 251 26.46 14.43 -1.78
CA ASN A 251 27.14 14.10 -3.04
C ASN A 251 27.60 12.64 -3.00
N CYS A 252 27.43 11.91 -4.11
CA CYS A 252 27.92 10.53 -4.26
C CYS A 252 29.07 10.47 -5.27
N ILE A 253 30.09 9.67 -4.96
CA ILE A 253 31.10 9.21 -5.92
C ILE A 253 30.61 7.88 -6.49
N LEU A 254 30.64 7.79 -7.82
CA LEU A 254 30.23 6.62 -8.60
C LEU A 254 31.45 5.93 -9.21
N GLU A 255 31.37 4.62 -9.41
CA GLU A 255 32.35 3.89 -10.20
C GLU A 255 32.12 4.12 -11.70
N LYS A 256 33.22 4.30 -12.44
CA LYS A 256 33.20 4.47 -13.89
C LYS A 256 33.30 3.12 -14.59
N THR A 257 32.37 2.82 -15.48
CA THR A 257 32.48 1.68 -16.40
C THR A 257 33.29 2.02 -17.64
N THR A 258 33.24 3.29 -18.07
CA THR A 258 34.11 3.83 -19.14
C THR A 258 34.59 5.24 -18.78
N LYS A 259 35.36 5.90 -19.66
CA LYS A 259 35.73 7.32 -19.46
C LYS A 259 34.51 8.23 -19.26
N GLU A 260 33.41 7.90 -19.92
CA GLU A 260 32.24 8.75 -20.13
C GLU A 260 30.94 8.18 -19.54
N HIS A 261 30.95 7.00 -18.89
CA HIS A 261 29.76 6.41 -18.29
C HIS A 261 30.00 5.88 -16.87
N TYR A 262 28.98 5.98 -16.04
CA TYR A 262 28.88 5.40 -14.71
C TYR A 262 27.75 4.38 -14.69
N GLU A 263 27.93 3.28 -13.95
CA GLU A 263 26.90 2.25 -13.76
C GLU A 263 26.83 1.88 -12.28
N VAL A 264 25.62 1.69 -11.77
CA VAL A 264 25.36 1.37 -10.37
C VAL A 264 24.50 0.12 -10.30
N HIS A 265 25.13 -1.04 -10.10
CA HIS A 265 24.43 -2.30 -9.87
C HIS A 265 23.93 -2.39 -8.43
N MET A 266 22.62 -2.60 -8.26
CA MET A 266 21.98 -2.76 -6.95
C MET A 266 21.97 -4.25 -6.53
N PRO A 267 22.50 -4.60 -5.34
CA PRO A 267 22.52 -6.00 -4.88
C PRO A 267 21.13 -6.60 -4.62
N GLU A 268 20.95 -7.92 -4.85
CA GLU A 268 19.65 -8.63 -4.78
C GLU A 268 18.87 -8.43 -3.46
N HIS A 269 19.55 -8.26 -2.32
CA HIS A 269 18.91 -8.18 -1.00
C HIS A 269 18.29 -6.82 -0.65
N TYR A 270 18.45 -5.80 -1.50
CA TYR A 270 17.99 -4.43 -1.22
C TYR A 270 16.46 -4.27 -1.32
N LYS A 271 15.85 -3.73 -0.26
CA LYS A 271 14.41 -3.43 -0.15
C LYS A 271 14.09 -1.96 -0.35
N SER A 272 15.03 -1.04 -0.12
CA SER A 272 14.80 0.40 -0.30
C SER A 272 16.07 1.12 -0.74
N VAL A 273 15.99 1.88 -1.83
CA VAL A 273 17.09 2.70 -2.36
C VAL A 273 16.58 4.12 -2.55
N VAL A 274 17.12 5.07 -1.77
CA VAL A 274 16.66 6.46 -1.77
C VAL A 274 17.84 7.42 -1.94
N PHE A 275 17.96 8.04 -3.11
CA PHE A 275 18.96 9.07 -3.35
C PHE A 275 18.30 10.45 -3.49
N HIS A 276 18.62 11.36 -2.57
CA HIS A 276 18.32 12.79 -2.70
C HIS A 276 19.50 13.53 -3.35
N THR A 277 20.17 12.85 -4.29
CA THR A 277 21.39 13.28 -4.98
C THR A 277 21.08 13.48 -6.46
N LYS A 278 21.66 14.52 -7.08
CA LYS A 278 21.64 14.67 -8.54
C LYS A 278 22.84 13.95 -9.12
N PHE A 279 22.59 12.92 -9.90
CA PHE A 279 23.64 12.18 -10.61
C PHE A 279 23.97 12.85 -11.94
N ALA A 280 25.12 12.50 -12.52
CA ALA A 280 25.49 12.98 -13.84
C ALA A 280 24.64 12.26 -14.90
N LEU A 281 24.29 12.94 -16.00
CA LEU A 281 23.41 12.41 -17.07
C LEU A 281 23.89 11.09 -17.69
N ASN A 282 25.16 10.77 -17.54
CA ASN A 282 25.78 9.55 -18.03
C ASN A 282 25.81 8.41 -16.98
N THR A 283 24.86 8.40 -16.05
CA THR A 283 24.72 7.40 -14.98
C THR A 283 23.57 6.45 -15.25
N LEU A 284 23.84 5.15 -15.35
CA LEU A 284 22.84 4.10 -15.41
C LEU A 284 22.64 3.45 -14.04
N PHE A 285 21.38 3.22 -13.64
CA PHE A 285 21.02 2.46 -12.44
C PHE A 285 20.50 1.07 -12.82
N ASP A 286 21.27 0.03 -12.51
CA ASP A 286 20.88 -1.35 -12.76
C ASP A 286 20.24 -1.98 -11.51
N TYR A 287 18.93 -2.18 -11.60
CA TYR A 287 18.11 -2.84 -10.58
C TYR A 287 17.79 -4.32 -10.92
N SER A 288 18.45 -4.89 -11.93
CA SER A 288 18.15 -6.24 -12.48
C SER A 288 18.33 -7.39 -11.49
N GLN A 289 19.04 -7.18 -10.38
CA GLN A 289 19.21 -8.18 -9.32
C GLN A 289 18.17 -8.04 -8.19
N CYS A 290 17.74 -6.82 -7.86
CA CYS A 290 16.85 -6.55 -6.72
C CYS A 290 15.35 -6.40 -7.06
N TYR A 291 14.92 -6.58 -8.32
CA TYR A 291 13.52 -6.39 -8.72
C TYR A 291 12.47 -7.19 -7.93
N LYS A 292 12.87 -8.31 -7.30
CA LYS A 292 11.98 -9.14 -6.47
C LYS A 292 11.70 -8.52 -5.09
N THR A 293 12.67 -7.81 -4.53
CA THR A 293 12.76 -7.40 -3.12
C THR A 293 12.59 -5.90 -2.94
N LEU A 294 12.85 -5.11 -3.97
CA LEU A 294 12.83 -3.66 -3.91
C LEU A 294 11.39 -3.13 -3.78
N GLN A 295 11.11 -2.48 -2.65
CA GLN A 295 9.83 -1.90 -2.27
C GLN A 295 9.75 -0.39 -2.51
N LYS A 296 10.91 0.29 -2.53
CA LYS A 296 11.00 1.75 -2.71
C LYS A 296 12.19 2.16 -3.60
N ILE A 297 11.93 3.08 -4.53
CA ILE A 297 12.94 3.82 -5.28
C ILE A 297 12.75 5.33 -5.13
N LYS A 298 13.86 6.06 -4.98
CA LYS A 298 13.93 7.49 -5.27
C LYS A 298 15.19 7.79 -6.08
N MET A 299 15.03 8.34 -7.28
CA MET A 299 16.13 8.65 -8.18
C MET A 299 15.86 9.87 -9.07
N ASN A 300 16.95 10.47 -9.55
CA ASN A 300 16.94 11.41 -10.67
C ASN A 300 17.76 10.78 -11.80
N THR A 301 17.16 10.65 -12.99
CA THR A 301 17.78 9.99 -14.15
C THR A 301 17.53 10.80 -15.44
N SER A 302 18.40 10.65 -16.44
CA SER A 302 18.19 11.17 -17.79
C SER A 302 17.66 10.12 -18.77
N ASP A 303 17.41 8.89 -18.31
CA ASP A 303 16.95 7.79 -19.16
C ASP A 303 15.65 8.15 -19.89
N ALA A 304 15.62 7.83 -21.19
CA ALA A 304 14.44 8.03 -22.03
C ALA A 304 13.34 6.99 -21.77
N GLU A 305 13.72 5.80 -21.29
CA GLU A 305 12.81 4.69 -20.98
C GLU A 305 13.21 4.05 -19.64
N ILE A 306 12.23 3.85 -18.76
CA ILE A 306 12.40 3.25 -17.44
C ILE A 306 11.39 2.10 -17.32
N ASP A 307 11.85 0.86 -17.47
CA ASP A 307 11.01 -0.34 -17.35
C ASP A 307 11.03 -0.92 -15.93
N LEU A 308 9.93 -0.72 -15.20
CA LEU A 308 9.68 -1.29 -13.88
C LEU A 308 8.66 -2.45 -13.94
N PHE A 309 8.27 -2.94 -15.12
CA PHE A 309 7.24 -3.96 -15.29
C PHE A 309 7.49 -5.23 -14.45
N LYS A 310 8.76 -5.64 -14.33
CA LYS A 310 9.18 -6.89 -13.69
C LYS A 310 9.20 -6.85 -12.14
N PHE A 311 9.04 -5.69 -11.52
CA PHE A 311 9.21 -5.56 -10.07
C PHE A 311 8.05 -6.20 -9.29
N GLY A 312 8.36 -7.08 -8.35
CA GLY A 312 7.34 -7.85 -7.60
C GLY A 312 6.78 -7.12 -6.38
N GLU A 313 7.61 -6.30 -5.72
CA GLU A 313 7.30 -5.68 -4.43
C GLU A 313 7.31 -4.15 -4.44
N LEU A 314 7.57 -3.50 -5.58
CA LEU A 314 7.74 -2.05 -5.67
C LEU A 314 6.42 -1.30 -5.41
N LEU A 315 6.41 -0.43 -4.39
CA LEU A 315 5.24 0.32 -3.94
C LEU A 315 5.45 1.82 -3.90
N ASP A 316 6.66 2.32 -3.66
CA ASP A 316 6.93 3.76 -3.50
C ASP A 316 7.98 4.20 -4.53
N MET A 317 7.57 5.05 -5.48
CA MET A 317 8.37 5.42 -6.66
C MET A 317 8.44 6.94 -6.76
N GLU A 318 9.61 7.52 -6.56
CA GLU A 318 9.87 8.95 -6.79
C GLU A 318 10.96 9.14 -7.85
N ILE A 319 10.57 9.60 -9.04
CA ILE A 319 11.43 9.72 -10.23
C ILE A 319 11.38 11.17 -10.73
N GLU A 320 12.53 11.84 -10.78
CA GLU A 320 12.72 13.11 -11.48
C GLU A 320 13.51 12.87 -12.78
N SER A 321 12.87 13.05 -13.94
CA SER A 321 13.54 12.92 -15.23
C SER A 321 14.23 14.23 -15.63
N THR A 322 15.51 14.12 -15.97
CA THR A 322 16.34 15.18 -16.57
C THR A 322 16.58 14.97 -18.06
N SER A 323 15.85 14.04 -18.70
CA SER A 323 15.89 13.87 -20.14
C SER A 323 15.57 15.19 -20.88
N PRO A 324 16.28 15.51 -21.97
CA PRO A 324 16.05 16.73 -22.74
C PRO A 324 14.83 16.64 -23.67
N THR A 325 14.27 15.45 -23.90
CA THR A 325 13.20 15.25 -24.90
C THR A 325 11.99 14.51 -24.35
N HIS A 326 12.15 13.28 -23.87
CA HIS A 326 11.05 12.44 -23.39
C HIS A 326 11.51 11.44 -22.33
N CYS A 327 10.58 10.98 -21.50
CA CYS A 327 10.80 9.95 -20.49
C CYS A 327 9.55 9.08 -20.35
N THR A 328 9.68 7.80 -20.70
CA THR A 328 8.62 6.79 -20.64
C THR A 328 8.81 5.92 -19.40
N LEU A 329 7.79 5.81 -18.56
CA LEU A 329 7.79 5.01 -17.34
C LEU A 329 6.80 3.84 -17.44
N THR A 330 7.30 2.62 -17.56
CA THR A 330 6.47 1.41 -17.54
C THR A 330 6.39 0.87 -16.12
N LEU A 331 5.23 0.99 -15.47
CA LEU A 331 5.08 0.60 -14.07
C LEU A 331 4.92 -0.93 -13.88
N PRO A 332 5.17 -1.44 -12.66
CA PRO A 332 5.00 -2.84 -12.32
C PRO A 332 3.57 -3.35 -12.54
N ASN A 333 3.41 -4.47 -13.25
CA ASN A 333 2.10 -5.12 -13.42
C ASN A 333 1.76 -6.02 -12.21
N ILE A 334 1.75 -5.42 -11.02
CA ILE A 334 1.46 -6.09 -9.76
C ILE A 334 -0.05 -6.35 -9.68
N ASN A 335 -0.49 -7.55 -10.05
CA ASN A 335 -1.87 -8.03 -9.89
C ASN A 335 -2.20 -8.33 -8.41
N ARG A 336 -2.22 -7.30 -7.56
CA ARG A 336 -2.85 -7.39 -6.24
C ARG A 336 -4.35 -7.33 -6.43
N ARG A 337 -5.08 -8.33 -5.91
CA ARG A 337 -6.53 -8.23 -5.78
C ARG A 337 -6.83 -7.03 -4.88
N PRO A 338 -7.74 -6.11 -5.25
CA PRO A 338 -8.18 -5.09 -4.32
C PRO A 338 -8.73 -5.80 -3.09
N THR A 339 -8.20 -5.46 -1.91
CA THR A 339 -8.81 -5.88 -0.65
C THR A 339 -10.20 -5.27 -0.61
N THR A 340 -11.23 -6.11 -0.57
CA THR A 340 -12.63 -5.66 -0.44
C THR A 340 -12.74 -4.69 0.73
N PHE A 341 -13.42 -3.56 0.55
CA PHE A 341 -13.55 -2.54 1.60
C PHE A 341 -14.40 -3.10 2.74
N ASN A 342 -13.77 -3.74 3.72
CA ASN A 342 -14.44 -4.26 4.89
C ASN A 342 -14.66 -3.12 5.89
N THR A 343 -15.90 -2.64 5.97
CA THR A 343 -16.23 -1.29 6.45
C THR A 343 -16.07 -1.03 7.95
N LYS A 344 -15.64 -2.03 8.72
CA LYS A 344 -15.46 -1.93 10.18
C LYS A 344 -14.05 -1.57 10.64
N ASP A 345 -13.02 -1.82 9.82
CA ASP A 345 -11.63 -1.51 10.16
C ASP A 345 -10.97 -0.68 9.07
N TYR A 346 -10.66 0.57 9.40
CA TYR A 346 -9.61 1.37 8.74
C TYR A 346 -8.21 0.81 9.08
N SER A 347 -8.04 -0.51 8.93
CA SER A 347 -6.76 -1.21 9.00
C SER A 347 -5.84 -0.63 7.93
N ARG A 348 -4.83 0.13 8.38
CA ARG A 348 -4.03 1.00 7.50
C ARG A 348 -3.11 0.20 6.58
N PRO A 349 -2.78 0.74 5.39
CA PRO A 349 -3.49 0.27 4.20
C PRO A 349 -2.50 -0.27 3.17
N TYR A 350 -3.02 -0.93 2.13
CA TYR A 350 -2.25 -1.01 0.89
C TYR A 350 -2.01 0.42 0.40
N LYS A 351 -0.74 0.84 0.34
CA LYS A 351 -0.32 2.13 -0.19
C LYS A 351 0.70 1.90 -1.29
N ALA A 352 0.40 2.41 -2.48
CA ALA A 352 1.35 2.53 -3.57
C ALA A 352 1.37 3.98 -4.08
N THR A 353 2.56 4.55 -4.21
CA THR A 353 2.79 5.98 -4.48
C THR A 353 3.65 6.11 -5.72
N LEU A 354 3.21 6.96 -6.66
CA LEU A 354 4.02 7.44 -7.77
C LEU A 354 4.21 8.95 -7.65
N VAL A 355 5.45 9.40 -7.76
CA VAL A 355 5.83 10.79 -7.97
C VAL A 355 6.72 10.82 -9.21
N PHE A 356 6.24 11.39 -10.33
CA PHE A 356 6.98 11.41 -11.60
C PHE A 356 7.04 12.82 -12.17
N LYS A 357 8.24 13.40 -12.27
CA LYS A 357 8.42 14.83 -12.55
C LYS A 357 9.46 15.11 -13.63
N SER A 358 9.23 16.13 -14.45
CA SER A 358 10.28 16.75 -15.26
C SER A 358 9.96 18.21 -15.56
N LYS A 359 11.02 18.97 -15.85
CA LYS A 359 10.94 20.37 -16.32
C LYS A 359 11.13 20.51 -17.83
N SER A 360 11.54 19.44 -18.51
CA SER A 360 12.00 19.45 -19.91
C SER A 360 11.51 18.25 -20.71
N ALA A 361 11.48 17.06 -20.11
CA ALA A 361 11.06 15.85 -20.79
C ALA A 361 9.54 15.82 -20.93
N LYS A 362 9.07 15.40 -22.11
CA LYS A 362 7.72 14.88 -22.29
C LYS A 362 7.56 13.56 -21.53
N LEU A 363 6.61 13.50 -20.62
CA LEU A 363 6.36 12.35 -19.75
C LEU A 363 5.31 11.42 -20.35
N CYS A 364 5.58 10.12 -20.32
CA CYS A 364 4.60 9.07 -20.61
C CYS A 364 4.65 8.02 -19.50
N VAL A 365 3.49 7.46 -19.10
CA VAL A 365 3.41 6.46 -18.04
C VAL A 365 2.39 5.38 -18.37
N TYR A 366 2.76 4.12 -18.14
CA TYR A 366 1.93 2.94 -18.39
C TYR A 366 1.71 2.10 -17.13
N ASN A 367 0.65 1.28 -17.10
CA ASN A 367 0.31 0.33 -16.02
C ASN A 367 -0.05 0.94 -14.65
N LEU A 368 -0.89 1.97 -14.61
CA LEU A 368 -1.32 2.67 -13.38
C LEU A 368 -2.26 1.85 -12.45
N ARG A 369 -2.40 0.53 -12.66
CA ARG A 369 -3.52 -0.30 -12.18
C ARG A 369 -3.78 -0.29 -10.67
N ASN A 370 -2.73 -0.22 -9.87
CA ASN A 370 -2.80 -0.40 -8.42
C ASN A 370 -2.08 0.71 -7.63
N LEU A 371 -2.03 1.92 -8.17
CA LEU A 371 -1.56 3.09 -7.42
C LEU A 371 -2.67 3.66 -6.53
N THR A 372 -2.30 4.11 -5.32
CA THR A 372 -3.18 4.80 -4.38
C THR A 372 -2.93 6.30 -4.33
N GLU A 373 -1.70 6.74 -4.61
CA GLU A 373 -1.32 8.14 -4.68
C GLU A 373 -0.50 8.37 -5.95
N ILE A 374 -0.89 9.35 -6.76
CA ILE A 374 -0.24 9.72 -8.02
C ILE A 374 0.05 11.22 -8.00
N ASP A 375 1.31 11.59 -8.23
CA ASP A 375 1.77 12.97 -8.37
C ASP A 375 2.63 13.11 -9.63
N ILE A 376 2.10 13.77 -10.67
CA ILE A 376 2.79 13.98 -11.95
C ILE A 376 2.92 15.48 -12.22
N GLU A 377 4.14 15.91 -12.59
CA GLU A 377 4.46 17.32 -12.87
C GLU A 377 5.39 17.44 -14.07
N GLY A 378 4.90 17.99 -15.19
CA GLY A 378 5.66 18.12 -16.44
C GLY A 378 4.79 18.23 -17.69
N ASP A 379 5.40 18.02 -18.86
CA ASP A 379 4.72 18.00 -20.15
C ASP A 379 4.18 16.58 -20.41
N ILE A 380 2.87 16.37 -20.25
CA ILE A 380 2.21 15.07 -20.38
C ILE A 380 0.98 15.19 -21.29
N ASP A 381 0.91 14.41 -22.37
CA ASP A 381 -0.22 14.44 -23.32
C ASP A 381 -1.46 13.72 -22.78
N GLU A 382 -1.29 12.52 -22.23
CA GLU A 382 -2.38 11.66 -21.78
C GLU A 382 -2.01 10.92 -20.49
N LEU A 383 -3.00 10.77 -19.60
CA LEU A 383 -2.92 9.97 -18.37
C LEU A 383 -4.14 9.06 -18.27
N ASP A 384 -3.95 7.76 -18.51
CA ASP A 384 -5.05 6.79 -18.50
C ASP A 384 -5.22 6.06 -17.16
N LEU A 385 -6.25 6.46 -16.41
CA LEU A 385 -6.62 5.86 -15.12
C LEU A 385 -7.79 4.87 -15.24
N SER A 386 -8.24 4.51 -16.44
CA SER A 386 -9.40 3.62 -16.67
C SER A 386 -9.31 2.27 -15.95
N ASP A 387 -8.08 1.76 -15.86
CA ASP A 387 -7.65 0.52 -15.21
C ASP A 387 -7.14 0.71 -13.76
N CYS A 388 -7.09 1.94 -13.25
CA CYS A 388 -6.58 2.25 -11.92
C CYS A 388 -7.66 1.96 -10.86
N THR A 389 -7.47 0.93 -10.06
CA THR A 389 -8.53 0.43 -9.15
C THR A 389 -8.67 1.21 -7.84
N LEU A 390 -7.61 1.89 -7.36
CA LEU A 390 -7.52 2.32 -5.94
C LEU A 390 -6.89 3.72 -5.73
N CYS A 391 -6.84 4.58 -6.75
CA CYS A 391 -6.32 5.94 -6.60
C CYS A 391 -7.17 6.72 -5.57
N GLU A 392 -6.60 7.05 -4.41
CA GLU A 392 -7.19 7.92 -3.37
C GLU A 392 -6.70 9.37 -3.49
N LYS A 393 -5.52 9.59 -4.11
CA LYS A 393 -4.96 10.93 -4.35
C LYS A 393 -4.39 11.10 -5.75
N LEU A 394 -4.77 12.18 -6.43
CA LEU A 394 -4.28 12.54 -7.76
C LEU A 394 -3.83 13.99 -7.81
N ARG A 395 -2.53 14.24 -8.01
CA ARG A 395 -1.96 15.53 -8.38
C ARG A 395 -1.43 15.45 -9.81
N VAL A 396 -1.90 16.36 -10.67
CA VAL A 396 -1.38 16.55 -12.03
C VAL A 396 -1.13 18.03 -12.25
N VAL A 397 0.12 18.40 -12.52
CA VAL A 397 0.54 19.75 -12.87
C VAL A 397 1.11 19.72 -14.28
N SER A 398 0.31 20.15 -15.26
CA SER A 398 0.64 20.06 -16.68
C SER A 398 1.28 21.35 -17.20
N SER A 399 2.42 21.21 -17.88
CA SER A 399 3.00 22.22 -18.76
C SER A 399 2.73 21.96 -20.25
N ALA A 400 1.98 20.91 -20.59
CA ALA A 400 1.64 20.55 -21.96
C ALA A 400 0.74 21.61 -22.63
N LYS A 401 0.55 21.52 -23.95
CA LYS A 401 -0.46 22.32 -24.66
C LYS A 401 -1.88 21.98 -24.15
N GLU A 402 -2.15 20.70 -23.99
CA GLU A 402 -3.34 20.11 -23.39
C GLU A 402 -2.99 18.71 -22.87
N THR A 403 -3.45 18.34 -21.68
CA THR A 403 -3.32 16.99 -21.10
C THR A 403 -4.69 16.36 -21.00
N LEU A 404 -4.89 15.18 -21.58
CA LEU A 404 -6.12 14.41 -21.46
C LEU A 404 -6.01 13.39 -20.32
N ILE A 405 -6.83 13.52 -19.28
CA ILE A 405 -6.94 12.49 -18.24
C ILE A 405 -8.14 11.60 -18.55
N THR A 406 -7.91 10.29 -18.74
CA THR A 406 -8.99 9.30 -18.79
C THR A 406 -9.31 8.86 -17.35
N PRO A 407 -10.51 9.13 -16.81
CA PRO A 407 -10.90 8.77 -15.44
C PRO A 407 -11.11 7.25 -15.24
N GLN A 408 -11.16 6.83 -13.97
CA GLN A 408 -11.42 5.44 -13.56
C GLN A 408 -12.80 4.96 -14.04
N SER A 409 -12.88 3.68 -14.46
CA SER A 409 -14.14 3.08 -14.92
C SER A 409 -15.07 2.71 -13.76
N PHE A 410 -16.35 3.08 -13.88
CA PHE A 410 -17.33 2.88 -12.79
C PHE A 410 -17.55 1.40 -12.42
N TYR A 411 -17.36 0.48 -13.37
CA TYR A 411 -17.48 -0.96 -13.16
C TYR A 411 -16.46 -1.53 -12.15
N GLN A 412 -15.25 -0.97 -12.08
CA GLN A 412 -14.22 -1.45 -11.15
C GLN A 412 -14.55 -1.06 -9.70
N LEU A 413 -15.25 0.06 -9.50
CA LEU A 413 -15.69 0.54 -8.19
C LEU A 413 -16.71 -0.39 -7.52
N TYR A 414 -17.49 -1.14 -8.30
CA TYR A 414 -18.42 -2.15 -7.77
C TYR A 414 -17.70 -3.25 -6.96
N GLN A 415 -16.45 -3.58 -7.30
CA GLN A 415 -15.63 -4.55 -6.56
C GLN A 415 -15.10 -3.99 -5.23
N LEU A 416 -15.02 -2.66 -5.11
CA LEU A 416 -14.61 -1.98 -3.89
C LEU A 416 -15.78 -1.92 -2.90
N PHE A 417 -16.96 -1.47 -3.36
CA PHE A 417 -18.17 -1.34 -2.57
C PHE A 417 -18.97 -2.65 -2.52
N ASP A 418 -18.36 -3.71 -2.00
CA ASP A 418 -19.02 -4.99 -1.82
C ASP A 418 -20.29 -4.82 -0.95
N LYS A 419 -21.42 -5.33 -1.44
CA LYS A 419 -22.77 -5.34 -0.83
C LYS A 419 -23.58 -4.03 -0.76
N THR A 420 -23.85 -3.34 -1.87
CA THR A 420 -25.15 -2.62 -1.98
C THR A 420 -25.82 -2.56 -3.34
N ARG A 421 -27.16 -2.70 -3.29
CA ARG A 421 -28.10 -2.39 -4.38
C ARG A 421 -28.35 -0.88 -4.57
N SER A 422 -27.87 0.02 -3.72
CA SER A 422 -28.22 1.46 -3.77
C SER A 422 -27.50 2.24 -4.88
N LEU A 423 -26.27 1.84 -5.26
CA LEU A 423 -25.56 2.37 -6.43
C LEU A 423 -26.27 2.04 -7.75
N ALA A 424 -27.25 1.12 -7.76
CA ALA A 424 -28.10 0.83 -8.92
C ALA A 424 -28.98 2.03 -9.35
N SER A 425 -29.05 3.11 -8.56
CA SER A 425 -29.68 4.37 -8.97
C SER A 425 -28.80 5.23 -9.89
N LEU A 426 -27.47 5.06 -9.84
CA LEU A 426 -26.54 5.65 -10.81
C LEU A 426 -26.56 4.88 -12.14
N TYR A 427 -26.88 3.57 -12.10
CA TYR A 427 -27.00 2.67 -13.27
C TYR A 427 -28.02 3.13 -14.34
N TYR A 428 -29.06 3.87 -13.94
CA TYR A 428 -30.06 4.44 -14.86
C TYR A 428 -29.67 5.82 -15.41
N ASN A 429 -28.53 6.36 -14.98
CA ASN A 429 -27.87 7.47 -15.66
C ASN A 429 -26.63 6.95 -16.42
N PRO A 430 -26.28 7.56 -17.56
CA PRO A 430 -25.05 7.23 -18.31
C PRO A 430 -23.77 7.74 -17.62
N ILE A 431 -23.50 7.29 -16.39
CA ILE A 431 -22.28 7.63 -15.63
C ILE A 431 -21.35 6.41 -15.67
N CYS A 432 -20.41 6.41 -16.63
CA CYS A 432 -19.41 5.34 -16.77
C CYS A 432 -18.05 5.66 -16.14
N TYR A 433 -17.86 6.90 -15.65
CA TYR A 433 -16.57 7.40 -15.19
C TYR A 433 -16.70 8.25 -13.93
N SER A 434 -15.82 8.02 -12.97
CA SER A 434 -15.79 8.80 -11.72
C SER A 434 -14.43 8.79 -11.06
N PHE A 435 -14.15 9.83 -10.28
CA PHE A 435 -13.00 9.91 -9.38
C PHE A 435 -13.47 9.70 -7.93
N ILE A 436 -12.90 8.74 -7.21
CA ILE A 436 -13.11 8.58 -5.76
C ILE A 436 -11.85 8.95 -5.01
N LEU A 437 -11.71 10.25 -4.72
CA LEU A 437 -10.46 10.83 -4.22
C LEU A 437 -10.68 11.52 -2.86
N ARG A 438 -9.78 11.25 -1.92
CA ARG A 438 -9.61 12.11 -0.73
C ARG A 438 -8.88 13.40 -1.07
N GLU A 439 -8.06 13.40 -2.12
CA GLU A 439 -7.30 14.58 -2.54
C GLU A 439 -7.18 14.64 -4.06
N ILE A 440 -7.58 15.76 -4.66
CA ILE A 440 -7.36 16.02 -6.08
C ILE A 440 -6.79 17.41 -6.32
N ALA A 441 -5.71 17.47 -7.10
CA ALA A 441 -5.04 18.68 -7.52
C ALA A 441 -4.79 18.65 -9.04
N LEU A 442 -5.61 19.34 -9.84
CA LEU A 442 -5.43 19.42 -11.30
C LEU A 442 -5.07 20.85 -11.70
N LYS A 443 -3.85 21.08 -12.22
CA LYS A 443 -3.35 22.42 -12.52
C LYS A 443 -2.75 22.51 -13.92
N GLY A 444 -2.98 23.65 -14.57
CA GLY A 444 -2.45 23.95 -15.90
C GLY A 444 -3.44 23.54 -17.00
N ASN A 445 -2.92 23.04 -18.12
CA ASN A 445 -3.71 22.76 -19.32
C ASN A 445 -4.40 21.37 -19.27
N VAL A 446 -5.03 21.02 -18.15
CA VAL A 446 -5.62 19.68 -17.94
C VAL A 446 -7.08 19.62 -18.40
N ASN A 447 -7.41 18.66 -19.25
CA ASN A 447 -8.76 18.30 -19.67
C ASN A 447 -9.09 16.86 -19.24
N ILE A 448 -10.37 16.50 -19.14
CA ILE A 448 -10.82 15.15 -18.74
C ILE A 448 -11.54 14.52 -19.92
N LYS A 449 -11.08 13.35 -20.35
CA LYS A 449 -11.62 12.61 -21.49
C LYS A 449 -13.02 12.09 -21.13
N HIS A 450 -14.06 12.67 -21.75
CA HIS A 450 -15.44 12.20 -21.65
C HIS A 450 -16.08 12.17 -23.03
N ASN A 451 -16.93 11.17 -23.29
CA ASN A 451 -17.62 11.08 -24.57
C ASN A 451 -18.93 11.89 -24.49
N GLN A 452 -19.12 12.84 -25.41
CA GLN A 452 -20.03 13.98 -25.21
C GLN A 452 -21.52 13.62 -25.18
N LEU A 453 -21.92 12.55 -25.88
CA LEU A 453 -23.33 12.23 -26.11
C LEU A 453 -24.11 11.86 -24.85
N TYR A 454 -23.45 11.26 -23.85
CA TYR A 454 -24.14 10.73 -22.67
C TYR A 454 -23.36 10.87 -21.35
N PHE A 455 -22.04 11.00 -21.33
CA PHE A 455 -21.28 10.70 -20.11
C PHE A 455 -20.92 11.93 -19.26
N ARG A 456 -21.11 11.80 -17.93
CA ARG A 456 -20.70 12.80 -16.93
C ARG A 456 -19.64 12.23 -16.01
N VAL A 457 -18.57 12.99 -15.79
CA VAL A 457 -17.54 12.67 -14.78
C VAL A 457 -18.04 13.12 -13.41
N VAL A 458 -18.05 12.19 -12.45
CA VAL A 458 -18.50 12.45 -11.07
C VAL A 458 -17.33 12.33 -10.10
N PHE A 459 -17.21 13.31 -9.21
CA PHE A 459 -16.23 13.37 -8.14
C PHE A 459 -16.92 12.99 -6.82
N CYS A 460 -16.55 11.84 -6.28
CA CYS A 460 -17.06 11.35 -5.01
C CYS A 460 -16.32 12.05 -3.86
N VAL A 461 -17.06 12.61 -2.90
CA VAL A 461 -16.53 13.41 -1.79
C VAL A 461 -17.04 12.92 -0.42
N ASP A 462 -16.16 12.95 0.58
CA ASP A 462 -16.48 12.82 2.01
C ASP A 462 -15.99 14.09 2.75
N VAL A 463 -16.27 14.19 4.05
CA VAL A 463 -16.05 15.39 4.88
C VAL A 463 -14.60 15.90 4.87
N ASP A 464 -13.61 15.02 4.62
CA ASP A 464 -12.19 15.34 4.55
C ASP A 464 -11.62 15.49 3.12
N THR A 465 -12.46 15.38 2.07
CA THR A 465 -11.99 15.53 0.68
C THR A 465 -11.50 16.95 0.37
N LYS A 466 -10.27 17.05 -0.16
CA LYS A 466 -9.65 18.29 -0.65
C LYS A 466 -9.67 18.37 -2.17
N ILE A 467 -10.12 19.49 -2.72
CA ILE A 467 -10.13 19.75 -4.17
C ILE A 467 -9.39 21.07 -4.48
N ASP A 468 -8.43 21.01 -5.40
CA ASP A 468 -7.65 22.15 -5.89
C ASP A 468 -7.54 22.05 -7.43
N ILE A 469 -8.48 22.66 -8.15
CA ILE A 469 -8.58 22.54 -9.61
C ILE A 469 -8.41 23.93 -10.21
N ASP A 470 -7.42 24.09 -11.06
CA ASP A 470 -7.07 25.33 -11.77
C ASP A 470 -6.74 24.99 -13.23
N SER A 471 -7.79 24.82 -14.05
CA SER A 471 -7.68 24.53 -15.48
C SER A 471 -8.70 25.31 -16.30
N LYS A 472 -8.29 25.70 -17.50
CA LYS A 472 -9.14 26.38 -18.49
C LYS A 472 -10.00 25.44 -19.36
N TYR A 473 -9.66 24.15 -19.42
CA TYR A 473 -10.36 23.16 -20.27
C TYR A 473 -11.51 22.46 -19.55
N ILE A 474 -11.40 22.28 -18.24
CA ILE A 474 -12.51 21.81 -17.41
C ILE A 474 -13.52 22.96 -17.32
N ASN A 475 -14.78 22.70 -17.70
CA ASN A 475 -15.90 23.65 -17.66
C ASN A 475 -17.06 23.19 -16.72
N GLN A 476 -17.13 21.90 -16.39
CA GLN A 476 -18.17 21.33 -15.53
C GLN A 476 -17.57 20.28 -14.58
N ILE A 477 -18.07 20.24 -13.34
CA ILE A 477 -17.71 19.23 -12.33
C ILE A 477 -18.98 18.75 -11.63
N SER A 478 -19.19 17.44 -11.53
CA SER A 478 -20.33 16.86 -10.78
C SER A 478 -19.84 16.25 -9.48
N PHE A 479 -20.57 16.42 -8.38
CA PHE A 479 -20.17 15.93 -7.06
C PHE A 479 -21.22 15.00 -6.45
N PHE A 480 -20.73 13.97 -5.76
CA PHE A 480 -21.56 12.96 -5.09
C PHE A 480 -21.02 12.68 -3.68
N GLY A 481 -21.88 12.82 -2.66
CA GLY A 481 -21.50 12.54 -1.28
C GLY A 481 -21.43 11.05 -0.99
N VAL A 482 -20.28 10.57 -0.53
CA VAL A 482 -20.08 9.17 -0.14
C VAL A 482 -19.89 9.08 1.37
N ARG A 483 -20.99 9.00 2.12
CA ARG A 483 -20.90 8.92 3.58
C ARG A 483 -20.80 7.48 4.08
N ARG A 484 -19.68 7.18 4.75
CA ARG A 484 -19.39 6.04 5.65
C ARG A 484 -20.46 4.95 5.71
N LEU A 485 -20.27 3.96 4.86
CA LEU A 485 -21.27 2.96 4.52
C LEU A 485 -21.16 1.75 5.46
N ASN A 486 -21.73 1.86 6.66
CA ASN A 486 -22.10 0.67 7.44
C ASN A 486 -23.30 -0.02 6.75
N PHE A 487 -23.04 -0.68 5.62
CA PHE A 487 -24.04 -1.36 4.80
C PHE A 487 -24.74 -2.57 5.45
N GLY A 488 -24.45 -2.85 6.72
CA GLY A 488 -25.26 -3.78 7.52
C GLY A 488 -26.64 -3.24 7.89
N ASP A 489 -26.77 -1.92 8.13
CA ASP A 489 -27.91 -1.39 8.89
C ASP A 489 -28.69 -0.24 8.20
N VAL A 490 -28.18 0.35 7.12
CA VAL A 490 -28.81 1.54 6.51
C VAL A 490 -29.75 1.17 5.36
N ASN A 491 -31.05 1.16 5.64
CA ASN A 491 -32.08 1.21 4.61
C ASN A 491 -32.04 2.60 3.93
N VAL A 492 -31.49 2.68 2.71
CA VAL A 492 -31.28 3.93 1.94
C VAL A 492 -32.59 4.51 1.37
N GLN A 493 -33.71 4.31 2.08
CA GLN A 493 -35.00 4.95 1.83
C GLN A 493 -35.34 6.00 2.90
N ASP A 494 -34.53 6.15 3.96
CA ASP A 494 -34.70 7.24 4.92
C ASP A 494 -34.31 8.58 4.27
N LYS A 495 -35.35 9.38 3.99
CA LYS A 495 -35.27 10.74 3.47
C LYS A 495 -34.36 11.64 4.31
N THR A 496 -34.28 11.40 5.62
CA THR A 496 -33.50 12.21 6.57
C THR A 496 -32.00 12.08 6.33
N GLU A 497 -31.50 10.85 6.15
CA GLU A 497 -30.07 10.63 5.90
C GLU A 497 -29.69 11.09 4.47
N MET A 498 -30.60 10.95 3.50
CA MET A 498 -30.42 11.54 2.16
C MET A 498 -30.28 13.07 2.21
N GLU A 499 -31.15 13.77 2.96
CA GLU A 499 -31.09 15.23 3.11
C GLU A 499 -29.82 15.69 3.85
N LYS A 500 -29.32 14.89 4.79
CA LYS A 500 -28.07 15.13 5.53
C LYS A 500 -26.84 14.95 4.64
N GLN A 501 -26.73 13.85 3.89
CA GLN A 501 -25.68 13.63 2.88
C GLN A 501 -25.69 14.73 1.80
N THR A 502 -26.90 15.10 1.36
CA THR A 502 -27.17 16.21 0.43
C THR A 502 -26.58 17.52 0.94
N LYS A 503 -26.86 17.87 2.20
CA LYS A 503 -26.35 19.10 2.84
C LYS A 503 -24.83 19.06 3.02
N GLU A 504 -24.27 17.94 3.46
CA GLU A 504 -22.82 17.81 3.68
C GLU A 504 -22.03 17.88 2.37
N THR A 505 -22.53 17.26 1.30
CA THR A 505 -21.96 17.41 -0.06
C THR A 505 -21.93 18.89 -0.47
N PHE A 506 -23.02 19.62 -0.22
CA PHE A 506 -23.13 21.06 -0.49
C PHE A 506 -22.22 21.91 0.40
N ASP A 507 -22.01 21.53 1.65
CA ASP A 507 -21.10 22.23 2.57
C ASP A 507 -19.63 22.02 2.18
N ILE A 508 -19.22 20.81 1.79
CA ILE A 508 -17.88 20.53 1.24
C ILE A 508 -17.68 21.34 -0.05
N ALA A 509 -18.66 21.28 -0.94
CA ALA A 509 -18.72 21.99 -2.20
C ALA A 509 -18.51 23.51 -2.07
N THR A 510 -19.24 24.16 -1.16
CA THR A 510 -19.18 25.61 -0.95
C THR A 510 -17.95 26.07 -0.15
N LYS A 511 -17.33 25.18 0.63
CA LYS A 511 -16.09 25.48 1.38
C LYS A 511 -14.82 25.36 0.52
N ASN A 512 -14.83 24.56 -0.55
CA ASN A 512 -13.68 24.37 -1.45
C ASN A 512 -13.46 25.60 -2.37
N ARG A 513 -12.80 26.63 -1.84
CA ARG A 513 -12.46 27.88 -2.56
C ARG A 513 -11.38 27.73 -3.64
N ASN A 514 -10.69 26.59 -3.70
CA ASN A 514 -9.60 26.32 -4.64
C ASN A 514 -10.08 25.71 -5.97
N ILE A 515 -11.39 25.83 -6.27
CA ILE A 515 -11.99 25.37 -7.53
C ILE A 515 -12.10 26.58 -8.48
N LYS A 516 -11.21 26.66 -9.46
CA LYS A 516 -11.24 27.59 -10.60
C LYS A 516 -11.47 26.80 -11.88
N ILE A 517 -12.59 27.09 -12.52
CA ILE A 517 -13.07 26.39 -13.71
C ILE A 517 -13.13 27.45 -14.82
N GLY A 518 -12.21 27.40 -15.79
CA GLY A 518 -12.05 28.49 -16.74
C GLY A 518 -11.61 29.80 -16.08
N LYS A 519 -12.22 30.91 -16.50
CA LYS A 519 -12.01 32.26 -15.92
C LYS A 519 -13.11 32.68 -14.94
N GLN A 520 -13.99 31.77 -14.50
CA GLN A 520 -15.22 32.13 -13.80
C GLN A 520 -15.39 31.44 -12.44
N THR A 521 -16.18 32.08 -11.58
CA THR A 521 -16.64 31.51 -10.30
C THR A 521 -17.76 30.49 -10.56
N PRO A 522 -17.71 29.27 -9.99
CA PRO A 522 -18.71 28.23 -10.26
C PRO A 522 -20.11 28.58 -9.74
N LYS A 523 -21.15 28.13 -10.46
CA LYS A 523 -22.55 28.13 -9.98
C LYS A 523 -22.98 26.72 -9.56
N PHE A 524 -23.76 26.63 -8.49
CA PHE A 524 -24.26 25.38 -7.93
C PHE A 524 -25.67 25.07 -8.46
N LYS A 525 -25.89 23.85 -8.97
CA LYS A 525 -27.21 23.34 -9.40
C LYS A 525 -27.45 21.94 -8.81
N ARG A 526 -28.66 21.66 -8.33
CA ARG A 526 -29.06 20.32 -7.86
C ARG A 526 -29.90 19.63 -8.93
N ILE A 527 -29.63 18.35 -9.23
CA ILE A 527 -30.50 17.54 -10.09
C ILE A 527 -30.72 16.18 -9.41
N GLY A 528 -31.89 15.99 -8.81
CA GLY A 528 -32.23 14.81 -8.02
C GLY A 528 -31.37 14.68 -6.74
N ASN A 529 -30.74 13.52 -6.59
CA ASN A 529 -29.85 13.19 -5.46
C ASN A 529 -28.38 13.56 -5.74
N LEU A 530 -28.07 14.08 -6.93
CA LEU A 530 -26.73 14.47 -7.35
C LEU A 530 -26.59 16.00 -7.33
N PHE A 531 -25.41 16.47 -6.89
CA PHE A 531 -25.04 17.88 -6.95
C PHE A 531 -24.16 18.15 -8.16
N TYR A 532 -24.49 19.19 -8.91
CA TYR A 532 -23.79 19.58 -10.11
C TYR A 532 -23.22 20.98 -9.91
N PHE A 533 -21.97 21.17 -10.29
CA PHE A 533 -21.42 22.49 -10.49
C PHE A 533 -21.40 22.72 -11.98
N VAL A 534 -21.98 23.83 -12.41
CA VAL A 534 -21.91 24.27 -13.80
C VAL A 534 -21.28 25.66 -13.74
N ALA A 535 -20.00 25.75 -14.15
CA ALA A 535 -19.42 27.03 -14.47
C ALA A 535 -19.90 27.39 -15.89
N GLU A 536 -21.01 28.10 -15.97
CA GLU A 536 -21.61 28.48 -17.25
C GLU A 536 -20.74 29.52 -17.97
N HIS A 537 -19.89 29.05 -18.88
CA HIS A 537 -19.78 29.77 -20.14
C HIS A 537 -20.91 29.25 -21.04
N LEU A 538 -21.99 30.02 -21.15
CA LEU A 538 -22.79 29.95 -22.38
C LEU A 538 -21.98 30.69 -23.44
N THR A 539 -21.18 29.93 -24.19
CA THR A 539 -20.86 30.32 -25.56
C THR A 539 -22.18 30.51 -26.31
N GLU A 540 -22.29 31.54 -27.14
CA GLU A 540 -23.61 31.96 -27.67
C GLU A 540 -24.26 30.92 -28.59
N ASP A 541 -23.47 29.95 -29.06
CA ASP A 541 -23.87 28.83 -29.89
C ASP A 541 -24.63 27.72 -29.12
N ASP A 542 -24.49 27.61 -27.79
CA ASP A 542 -25.11 26.53 -26.97
C ASP A 542 -26.59 26.80 -26.60
N LYS A 543 -27.30 27.64 -27.37
CA LYS A 543 -28.69 28.05 -27.08
C LYS A 543 -29.77 27.12 -27.64
N GLU A 544 -29.44 26.04 -28.34
CA GLU A 544 -30.43 25.09 -28.88
C GLU A 544 -30.76 23.94 -27.92
N ASP A 545 -31.88 24.11 -27.20
CA ASP A 545 -32.82 23.07 -26.75
C ASP A 545 -32.30 21.88 -25.90
N ILE A 546 -31.80 22.14 -24.69
CA ILE A 546 -31.97 21.19 -23.56
C ILE A 546 -33.36 21.40 -22.91
N LYS A 547 -34.42 21.02 -23.63
CA LYS A 547 -35.76 20.86 -23.03
C LYS A 547 -35.82 19.54 -22.27
N PHE A 548 -35.66 19.60 -20.95
CA PHE A 548 -36.00 18.49 -20.04
C PHE A 548 -37.51 18.21 -20.11
N ASP A 549 -37.92 17.23 -20.92
CA ASP A 549 -39.31 16.76 -20.95
C ASP A 549 -39.68 16.12 -19.61
N THR A 550 -40.35 16.93 -18.79
CA THR A 550 -40.77 16.59 -17.43
C THR A 550 -42.23 16.12 -17.36
N ASN A 551 -42.89 15.90 -18.51
CA ASN A 551 -44.32 15.62 -18.59
C ASN A 551 -44.71 14.25 -19.19
N ARG A 552 -44.01 13.17 -18.77
CA ARG A 552 -44.60 11.82 -18.81
C ARG A 552 -45.45 11.52 -17.57
N LYS A 553 -46.58 12.23 -17.44
CA LYS A 553 -47.73 11.77 -16.63
C LYS A 553 -48.90 11.42 -17.55
N ARG A 554 -49.40 10.18 -17.40
CA ARG A 554 -50.62 9.61 -18.00
C ARG A 554 -50.64 9.45 -19.53
N LYS A 555 -50.31 8.22 -19.99
CA LYS A 555 -50.97 7.64 -21.17
C LYS A 555 -52.46 7.43 -20.82
N MET A 556 -53.36 8.09 -21.54
CA MET A 556 -54.76 7.69 -21.78
C MET A 556 -55.34 8.70 -22.78
N GLY A 557 -55.81 8.24 -23.94
CA GLY A 557 -56.45 9.10 -24.94
C GLY A 557 -55.78 9.07 -26.32
N LYS A 558 -56.55 8.64 -27.32
CA LYS A 558 -56.18 8.52 -28.74
C LYS A 558 -55.70 9.86 -29.30
N SER A 559 -54.58 9.88 -30.03
CA SER A 559 -54.20 10.98 -30.92
C SER A 559 -54.17 10.45 -32.35
N GLN A 560 -54.93 11.10 -33.24
CA GLN A 560 -54.94 10.80 -34.67
C GLN A 560 -53.69 11.38 -35.36
N GLN A 561 -53.35 10.81 -36.51
CA GLN A 561 -52.30 11.30 -37.40
C GLN A 561 -52.45 12.80 -37.71
N LYS A 562 -51.32 13.50 -37.81
CA LYS A 562 -51.05 14.34 -38.99
C LYS A 562 -49.55 14.48 -39.23
N THR A 563 -49.13 14.03 -40.41
CA THR A 563 -47.78 14.13 -40.94
C THR A 563 -47.46 15.56 -41.37
N LYS A 564 -46.17 15.95 -41.25
CA LYS A 564 -45.51 16.83 -42.22
C LYS A 564 -44.05 16.41 -42.33
N HIS A 565 -43.63 16.06 -43.54
CA HIS A 565 -42.25 15.67 -43.86
C HIS A 565 -41.31 16.88 -43.86
N SER A 566 -40.07 16.65 -43.43
CA SER A 566 -38.90 17.08 -44.19
C SER A 566 -37.95 15.90 -44.38
N LYS A 567 -37.52 15.71 -45.63
CA LYS A 567 -36.37 14.90 -46.09
C LYS A 567 -35.12 15.80 -45.96
N ASN A 568 -33.85 15.42 -45.81
CA ASN A 568 -32.99 14.23 -46.02
C ASN A 568 -31.84 14.36 -44.96
N MET A 569 -30.83 13.50 -44.73
CA MET A 569 -30.39 12.12 -45.05
C MET A 569 -29.20 11.84 -44.09
N LEU A 570 -28.77 10.62 -43.72
CA LEU A 570 -29.14 9.24 -44.05
C LEU A 570 -29.29 8.43 -42.75
N CYS A 571 -29.89 7.24 -42.83
CA CYS A 571 -29.64 6.13 -41.90
C CYS A 571 -28.88 5.04 -42.65
N VAL A 572 -27.81 4.48 -42.06
CA VAL A 572 -27.37 3.13 -42.40
C VAL A 572 -28.11 2.21 -41.43
N GLU A 573 -29.05 1.43 -41.97
CA GLU A 573 -29.70 0.37 -41.20
C GLU A 573 -28.68 -0.74 -40.93
N GLN A 574 -28.35 -0.96 -39.66
CA GLN A 574 -27.97 -2.30 -39.21
C GLN A 574 -29.21 -2.93 -38.60
N GLN A 575 -29.79 -3.86 -39.35
CA GLN A 575 -30.90 -4.69 -38.91
C GLN A 575 -30.41 -5.60 -37.79
N TYR A 576 -31.15 -5.64 -36.69
CA TYR A 576 -30.98 -6.66 -35.67
C TYR A 576 -31.76 -7.90 -36.11
N ASP A 577 -31.07 -8.94 -36.55
CA ASP A 577 -31.66 -10.27 -36.67
C ASP A 577 -31.74 -10.90 -35.27
N ASP A 578 -32.90 -10.73 -34.63
CA ASP A 578 -33.30 -11.45 -33.42
C ASP A 578 -33.55 -12.95 -33.75
N HIS A 579 -32.48 -13.71 -33.97
CA HIS A 579 -32.57 -15.16 -33.99
C HIS A 579 -32.48 -15.74 -32.57
N PHE A 580 -33.67 -15.95 -31.99
CA PHE A 580 -33.89 -16.99 -31.00
C PHE A 580 -33.29 -18.30 -31.51
N ILE A 581 -32.32 -18.86 -30.77
CA ILE A 581 -31.93 -20.26 -30.89
C ILE A 581 -32.43 -20.97 -29.65
N ASN A 582 -33.54 -21.70 -29.80
CA ASN A 582 -33.84 -22.81 -28.93
C ASN A 582 -32.82 -23.91 -29.23
N SER A 583 -31.94 -24.23 -28.28
CA SER A 583 -31.19 -25.47 -28.30
C SER A 583 -32.04 -26.55 -27.61
N GLU A 584 -32.74 -27.35 -28.41
CA GLU A 584 -33.14 -28.69 -27.97
C GLU A 584 -31.92 -29.60 -28.10
N ASP A 585 -31.49 -30.19 -26.98
CA ASP A 585 -30.44 -31.20 -26.95
C ASP A 585 -31.02 -32.53 -27.45
N GLU A 586 -30.50 -33.07 -28.56
CA GLU A 586 -30.51 -34.53 -28.77
C GLU A 586 -29.12 -35.05 -29.13
N ASP A 587 -28.77 -36.07 -28.36
CA ASP A 587 -27.58 -36.91 -28.30
C ASP A 587 -26.88 -37.33 -29.62
N VAL A 588 -25.55 -37.42 -29.53
CA VAL A 588 -24.72 -38.61 -29.88
C VAL A 588 -25.03 -39.32 -31.22
N ASP A 589 -24.12 -39.25 -32.21
CA ASP A 589 -22.92 -40.14 -32.27
C ASP A 589 -21.99 -39.95 -33.49
N SER A 590 -20.71 -40.29 -33.29
CA SER A 590 -19.78 -40.91 -34.25
C SER A 590 -19.25 -40.22 -35.55
N ASN A 591 -17.90 -40.28 -35.66
CA ASN A 591 -17.07 -40.68 -36.82
C ASN A 591 -16.75 -39.77 -38.04
N ASN A 592 -15.41 -39.63 -38.21
CA ASN A 592 -14.58 -39.89 -39.41
C ASN A 592 -14.10 -38.78 -40.38
N SER A 593 -12.85 -39.00 -40.84
CA SER A 593 -12.12 -38.49 -42.03
C SER A 593 -11.95 -36.96 -42.16
N GLU A 594 -10.74 -36.40 -42.06
CA GLU A 594 -9.53 -36.51 -42.93
C GLU A 594 -9.52 -35.53 -44.14
N CYS A 595 -8.33 -34.97 -44.38
CA CYS A 595 -7.90 -34.19 -45.56
C CYS A 595 -8.56 -32.79 -45.77
N GLN A 596 -7.83 -31.73 -46.14
CA GLN A 596 -6.43 -31.57 -46.59
C GLN A 596 -5.70 -30.46 -45.81
#